data_AF-A0A6N4THZ3-F1
#
_entry.id   AF-A0A6N4THZ3-F1
#
_cell.length_a   1.000
_cell.length_b   1.000
_cell.length_c   1.000
_cell.angle_alpha   90.00
_cell.angle_beta   90.00
_cell.angle_gamma   90.00
#
_symmetry.space_group_name_H-M   'P 1'
#
loop_
_entity.id
_entity.type
_entity.pdbx_description
1 polymer ?
#
loop_
_entity_poly.entity_id
_entity_poly.type
_entity_poly.pdbx_seq_one_letter_code
_entity_poly.pdbx_strand_id
1 'polypeptide(L)'
;MKKLYMQCDEIISLLSILFILLMAIFVDLKFVEIGIFFIILQLVDGNAKRIKDKNNLYIFIRRTIYFFPLILPVALKTDLSISFDSQFIALGIVLGIIYNIPQLSNIKFMLNKDFIQFSTEDISKFELSMDIYSTMGAAIFEELFFRYYILSFSKTYRISLVLLSCVLFLSAHASTKWNERFKIYDYLVQFSFSCLSCFLYILSRSILPSIIMHLFYNGPTILYNVKSLKIKGELK
;
A
#
# COMPACT_ATOMS: atom_id res chain seq x y z
N MET A 1 -18.96 9.75 -26.22
CA MET A 1 -19.36 8.33 -26.23
C MET A 1 -19.14 7.73 -24.84
N LYS A 2 -20.17 7.18 -24.20
CA LYS A 2 -19.99 6.36 -22.99
C LYS A 2 -19.21 5.10 -23.40
N LYS A 3 -18.14 4.77 -22.67
CA LYS A 3 -17.45 3.49 -22.84
C LYS A 3 -18.45 2.37 -22.50
N LEU A 4 -18.69 1.47 -23.46
CA LEU A 4 -19.54 0.29 -23.30
C LEU A 4 -18.80 -0.91 -22.68
N TYR A 5 -17.48 -0.79 -22.48
CA TYR A 5 -16.62 -1.86 -21.98
C TYR A 5 -16.05 -1.51 -20.60
N MET A 6 -15.96 -2.51 -19.74
CA MET A 6 -15.28 -2.40 -18.44
C MET A 6 -13.82 -2.01 -18.64
N GLN A 7 -13.32 -1.18 -17.73
CA GLN A 7 -11.91 -0.79 -17.70
C GLN A 7 -11.04 -1.90 -17.08
N CYS A 8 -9.73 -1.86 -17.33
CA CYS A 8 -8.80 -2.91 -16.87
C CYS A 8 -8.77 -3.02 -15.34
N ASP A 9 -8.78 -1.88 -14.63
CA ASP A 9 -8.86 -1.80 -13.17
C ASP A 9 -10.15 -2.45 -12.63
N GLU A 10 -11.29 -2.25 -13.31
CA GLU A 10 -12.57 -2.87 -12.97
C GLU A 10 -12.51 -4.40 -13.17
N ILE A 11 -11.88 -4.86 -14.25
CA ILE A 11 -11.69 -6.29 -14.52
C ILE A 11 -10.79 -6.93 -13.44
N ILE A 12 -9.69 -6.28 -13.05
CA ILE A 12 -8.80 -6.78 -11.99
C ILE A 12 -9.53 -6.86 -10.64
N SER A 13 -10.34 -5.85 -10.32
CA SER A 13 -11.19 -5.87 -9.12
C SER A 13 -12.18 -7.05 -9.14
N LEU A 14 -12.85 -7.30 -10.26
CA LEU A 14 -13.75 -8.45 -10.39
C LEU A 14 -13.02 -9.80 -10.33
N LEU A 15 -11.86 -9.91 -10.99
CA LEU A 15 -11.04 -11.13 -10.98
C LEU A 15 -10.50 -11.46 -9.59
N SER A 16 -10.14 -10.44 -8.80
CA SER A 16 -9.69 -10.65 -7.41
C SER A 16 -10.82 -11.15 -6.50
N ILE A 17 -12.05 -10.64 -6.67
CA ILE A 17 -13.24 -11.16 -5.98
C ILE A 17 -13.52 -12.60 -6.41
N LEU A 18 -13.51 -12.89 -7.72
CA LEU A 18 -13.69 -14.25 -8.23
C LEU A 18 -12.63 -15.20 -7.66
N PHE A 19 -11.38 -14.76 -7.60
CA PHE A 19 -10.29 -15.55 -7.01
C PHE A 19 -10.57 -15.89 -5.54
N ILE A 20 -11.02 -14.93 -4.73
CA ILE A 20 -11.42 -15.20 -3.34
C ILE A 20 -12.56 -16.22 -3.26
N LEU A 21 -13.58 -16.09 -4.12
CA LEU A 21 -14.71 -17.03 -4.15
C LEU A 21 -14.26 -18.45 -4.52
N LEU A 22 -13.33 -18.59 -5.47
CA LEU A 22 -12.75 -19.89 -5.82
C LEU A 22 -11.98 -20.46 -4.61
N MET A 23 -11.20 -19.65 -3.90
CA MET A 23 -10.52 -20.09 -2.67
C MET A 23 -11.52 -20.52 -1.60
N ALA A 24 -12.65 -19.81 -1.45
CA ALA A 24 -13.69 -20.18 -0.51
C ALA A 24 -14.36 -21.52 -0.84
N ILE A 25 -14.61 -21.79 -2.12
CA ILE A 25 -15.24 -23.04 -2.58
C ILE A 25 -14.28 -24.23 -2.49
N PHE A 26 -13.04 -24.05 -2.93
CA PHE A 26 -12.09 -25.16 -3.10
C PHE A 26 -11.13 -25.37 -1.91
N VAL A 27 -11.00 -24.40 -1.00
CA VAL A 27 -10.07 -24.49 0.15
C VAL A 27 -10.83 -24.51 1.48
N ASP A 28 -11.52 -23.42 1.83
CA ASP A 28 -12.31 -23.30 3.06
C ASP A 28 -13.27 -22.10 2.98
N LEU A 29 -14.53 -22.26 3.37
CA LEU A 29 -15.53 -21.18 3.38
C LEU A 29 -15.10 -19.96 4.21
N LYS A 30 -14.19 -20.12 5.17
CA LYS A 30 -13.64 -19.02 5.96
C LYS A 30 -12.94 -17.95 5.12
N PHE A 31 -12.45 -18.27 3.91
CA PHE A 31 -11.88 -17.27 2.99
C PHE A 31 -12.89 -16.17 2.58
N VAL A 32 -14.20 -16.41 2.74
CA VAL A 32 -15.24 -15.39 2.53
C VAL A 32 -15.04 -14.19 3.46
N GLU A 33 -14.54 -14.38 4.69
CA GLU A 33 -14.29 -13.30 5.64
C GLU A 33 -13.27 -12.30 5.08
N ILE A 34 -12.15 -12.80 4.55
CA ILE A 34 -11.13 -11.98 3.89
C ILE A 34 -11.76 -11.23 2.70
N GLY A 35 -12.62 -11.91 1.93
CA GLY A 35 -13.34 -11.31 0.82
C GLY A 35 -14.24 -10.15 1.20
N ILE A 36 -14.97 -10.25 2.31
CA ILE A 36 -15.82 -9.18 2.82
C ILE A 36 -14.99 -7.93 3.09
N PHE A 37 -13.89 -8.05 3.85
CA PHE A 37 -13.04 -6.89 4.15
C PHE A 37 -12.36 -6.31 2.90
N PHE A 38 -11.96 -7.17 1.95
CA PHE A 38 -11.38 -6.71 0.70
C PHE A 38 -12.39 -5.96 -0.20
N ILE A 39 -13.66 -6.39 -0.23
CA ILE A 39 -14.73 -5.64 -0.90
C ILE A 39 -14.95 -4.29 -0.22
N ILE A 40 -14.97 -4.24 1.11
CA ILE A 40 -15.09 -2.98 1.86
C ILE A 40 -13.91 -2.05 1.50
N LEU A 41 -12.68 -2.56 1.43
CA LEU A 41 -11.51 -1.80 0.99
C LEU A 41 -11.71 -1.17 -0.39
N GLN A 42 -12.12 -1.96 -1.39
CA GLN A 42 -12.36 -1.46 -2.74
C GLN A 42 -13.48 -0.41 -2.81
N LEU A 43 -14.57 -0.64 -2.06
CA LEU A 43 -15.69 0.31 -1.99
C LEU A 43 -15.26 1.63 -1.35
N VAL A 44 -14.49 1.58 -0.26
CA VAL A 44 -14.01 2.78 0.42
C VAL A 44 -13.01 3.54 -0.46
N ASP A 45 -11.99 2.87 -1.00
CA ASP A 45 -10.97 3.53 -1.84
C ASP A 45 -11.60 4.18 -3.09
N GLY A 46 -12.49 3.44 -3.77
CA GLY A 46 -13.19 3.93 -4.96
C GLY A 46 -14.09 5.15 -4.69
N ASN A 47 -14.61 5.30 -3.47
CA ASN A 47 -15.45 6.44 -3.09
C ASN A 47 -14.65 7.58 -2.42
N ALA A 48 -13.56 7.29 -1.72
CA ALA A 48 -12.68 8.29 -1.11
C ALA A 48 -12.18 9.30 -2.16
N LYS A 49 -11.87 8.84 -3.38
CA LYS A 49 -11.49 9.71 -4.50
C LYS A 49 -12.56 10.75 -4.88
N ARG A 50 -13.84 10.50 -4.57
CA ARG A 50 -14.96 11.41 -4.92
C ARG A 50 -15.08 12.59 -3.95
N ILE A 51 -14.41 12.53 -2.80
CA ILE A 51 -14.35 13.62 -1.83
C ILE A 51 -13.43 14.71 -2.42
N LYS A 52 -13.97 15.90 -2.67
CA LYS A 52 -13.20 17.02 -3.24
C LYS A 52 -12.38 17.72 -2.16
N ASP A 53 -11.14 18.12 -2.50
CA ASP A 53 -10.22 18.84 -1.62
C ASP A 53 -10.63 20.31 -1.50
N LYS A 54 -11.68 20.58 -0.72
CA LYS A 54 -12.20 21.95 -0.53
C LYS A 54 -11.39 22.75 0.51
N ASN A 55 -10.87 22.06 1.51
CA ASN A 55 -10.07 22.63 2.60
C ASN A 55 -9.26 21.52 3.28
N ASN A 56 -8.41 21.91 4.24
CA ASN A 56 -7.54 21.01 4.99
C ASN A 56 -8.29 19.85 5.69
N LEU A 57 -9.50 20.09 6.20
CA LEU A 57 -10.30 19.04 6.85
C LEU A 57 -10.75 17.98 5.83
N TYR A 58 -11.21 18.39 4.64
CA TYR A 58 -11.60 17.45 3.59
C TYR A 58 -10.41 16.62 3.09
N ILE A 59 -9.23 17.24 2.94
CA ILE A 59 -7.99 16.54 2.59
C ILE A 59 -7.64 15.51 3.66
N PHE A 60 -7.67 15.90 4.95
CA PHE A 60 -7.42 15.00 6.06
C PHE A 60 -8.37 13.80 6.05
N ILE A 61 -9.68 14.04 6.04
CA ILE A 61 -10.71 12.99 6.01
C ILE A 61 -10.50 12.05 4.82
N ARG A 62 -10.26 12.61 3.64
CA ARG A 62 -10.05 11.84 2.41
C ARG A 62 -8.83 10.94 2.48
N ARG A 63 -7.72 11.38 3.10
CA ARG A 63 -6.52 10.55 3.27
C ARG A 63 -6.70 9.50 4.37
N THR A 64 -7.34 9.86 5.48
CA THR A 64 -7.51 8.95 6.64
C THR A 64 -8.54 7.85 6.39
N ILE A 65 -9.61 8.11 5.63
CA ILE A 65 -10.64 7.09 5.37
C ILE A 65 -10.10 5.85 4.63
N TYR A 66 -9.01 6.01 3.86
CA TYR A 66 -8.32 4.90 3.18
C TYR A 66 -7.77 3.85 4.17
N PHE A 67 -7.36 4.29 5.37
CA PHE A 67 -6.79 3.40 6.38
C PHE A 67 -7.82 2.57 7.13
N PHE A 68 -9.06 3.07 7.21
CA PHE A 68 -10.13 2.42 7.95
C PHE A 68 -10.38 0.96 7.53
N PRO A 69 -10.60 0.64 6.23
CA PRO A 69 -10.82 -0.75 5.81
C PRO A 69 -9.61 -1.67 6.05
N LEU A 70 -8.39 -1.12 6.03
CA LEU A 70 -7.16 -1.90 6.25
C LEU A 70 -6.97 -2.26 7.73
N ILE A 71 -7.29 -1.34 8.65
CA ILE A 71 -7.14 -1.59 10.09
C ILE A 71 -8.32 -2.33 10.71
N LEU A 72 -9.52 -2.21 10.13
CA LEU A 72 -10.75 -2.81 10.68
C LEU A 72 -10.61 -4.32 11.01
N PRO A 73 -10.17 -5.20 10.09
CA PRO A 73 -10.03 -6.62 10.42
C PRO A 73 -8.91 -6.93 11.42
N VAL A 74 -7.89 -6.06 11.47
CA VAL A 74 -6.78 -6.18 12.43
C VAL A 74 -7.27 -5.82 13.84
N ALA A 75 -8.08 -4.78 13.97
CA ALA A 75 -8.66 -4.35 15.25
C ALA A 75 -9.63 -5.38 15.85
N LEU A 76 -10.20 -6.26 15.02
CA LEU A 76 -11.04 -7.38 15.46
C LEU A 76 -10.23 -8.59 15.94
N LYS A 77 -8.92 -8.64 15.66
CA LYS A 77 -8.00 -9.66 16.18
C LYS A 77 -7.31 -9.17 17.46
N THR A 78 -7.18 -10.07 18.43
CA THR A 78 -6.62 -9.73 19.76
C THR A 78 -5.17 -10.15 19.95
N ASP A 79 -4.53 -10.79 18.96
CA ASP A 79 -3.24 -11.48 19.11
C ASP A 79 -2.09 -10.85 18.30
N LEU A 80 -2.10 -9.53 18.12
CA LEU A 80 -1.00 -8.82 17.44
C LEU A 80 0.28 -8.88 18.28
N SER A 81 1.18 -9.78 17.92
CA SER A 81 2.53 -9.83 18.49
C SER A 81 3.50 -8.99 17.66
N ILE A 82 4.16 -8.04 18.31
CA ILE A 82 5.25 -7.25 17.73
C ILE A 82 6.55 -7.73 18.38
N SER A 83 7.43 -8.36 17.62
CA SER A 83 8.78 -8.70 18.06
C SER A 83 9.83 -7.90 17.29
N PHE A 84 10.86 -7.48 18.00
CA PHE A 84 12.02 -6.80 17.42
C PHE A 84 13.14 -7.81 17.19
N ASP A 85 13.37 -8.16 15.94
CA ASP A 85 14.53 -8.94 15.52
C ASP A 85 15.39 -8.07 14.60
N SER A 86 16.58 -7.69 15.09
CA SER A 86 17.47 -6.77 14.38
C SER A 86 17.95 -7.31 13.04
N GLN A 87 18.10 -8.63 12.88
CA GLN A 87 18.55 -9.24 11.62
C GLN A 87 17.48 -9.10 10.54
N PHE A 88 16.22 -9.41 10.87
CA PHE A 88 15.12 -9.26 9.93
C PHE A 88 14.78 -7.79 9.65
N ILE A 89 14.92 -6.90 10.65
CA ILE A 89 14.79 -5.46 10.43
C ILE A 89 15.84 -4.97 9.43
N ALA A 90 17.12 -5.33 9.61
CA ALA A 90 18.19 -4.98 8.69
C ALA A 90 17.92 -5.52 7.27
N LEU A 91 17.44 -6.77 7.17
CA LEU A 91 17.04 -7.35 5.89
C LEU A 91 15.89 -6.58 5.24
N GLY A 92 14.88 -6.18 6.00
CA GLY A 92 13.78 -5.34 5.50
C GLY A 92 14.28 -4.01 4.93
N ILE A 93 15.20 -3.33 5.63
CA ILE A 93 15.84 -2.09 5.14
C ILE A 93 16.56 -2.34 3.82
N VAL A 94 17.41 -3.37 3.76
CA VAL A 94 18.19 -3.70 2.55
C VAL A 94 17.27 -4.00 1.37
N LEU A 95 16.23 -4.81 1.56
CA LEU A 95 15.28 -5.13 0.50
C LEU A 95 14.52 -3.89 0.02
N GLY A 96 14.05 -3.03 0.93
CA GLY A 96 13.37 -1.77 0.57
C GLY A 96 14.26 -0.82 -0.25
N ILE A 97 15.56 -0.75 0.07
CA ILE A 97 16.54 0.02 -0.71
C ILE A 97 16.76 -0.61 -2.09
N ILE A 98 16.90 -1.93 -2.17
CA ILE A 98 17.13 -2.64 -3.44
C ILE A 98 16.01 -2.35 -4.46
N TYR A 99 14.75 -2.32 -4.02
CA TYR A 99 13.62 -2.00 -4.91
C TYR A 99 13.67 -0.59 -5.50
N ASN A 100 14.41 0.33 -4.90
CA ASN A 100 14.59 1.69 -5.40
C ASN A 100 15.76 1.82 -6.39
N ILE A 101 16.65 0.82 -6.49
CA ILE A 101 17.83 0.87 -7.37
C ILE A 101 17.47 1.14 -8.84
N PRO A 102 16.47 0.48 -9.45
CA PRO A 102 16.12 0.73 -10.85
C PRO A 102 15.62 2.15 -11.13
N GLN A 103 15.21 2.89 -10.08
CA GLN A 103 14.63 4.23 -10.19
C GLN A 103 15.57 5.34 -9.71
N LEU A 104 16.84 5.04 -9.43
CA LEU A 104 17.78 6.02 -8.85
C LEU A 104 17.94 7.29 -9.69
N SER A 105 17.91 7.19 -11.02
CA SER A 105 17.95 8.36 -11.90
C SER A 105 16.73 9.27 -11.69
N ASN A 106 15.53 8.68 -11.63
CA ASN A 106 14.29 9.40 -11.38
C ASN A 106 14.26 10.00 -9.97
N ILE A 107 14.72 9.24 -8.97
CA ILE A 107 14.83 9.70 -7.59
C ILE A 107 15.78 10.90 -7.51
N LYS A 108 16.95 10.82 -8.15
CA LYS A 108 17.91 11.93 -8.19
C LYS A 108 17.30 13.19 -8.82
N PHE A 109 16.58 13.02 -9.92
CA PHE A 109 15.88 14.12 -10.58
C PHE A 109 14.78 14.72 -9.69
N MET A 110 13.93 13.88 -9.11
CA MET A 110 12.85 14.28 -8.20
C MET A 110 13.39 15.04 -6.97
N LEU A 111 14.58 14.67 -6.48
CA LEU A 111 15.19 15.30 -5.31
C LEU A 111 16.04 16.54 -5.63
N ASN A 112 16.08 16.98 -6.90
CA ASN A 112 16.74 18.22 -7.30
C ASN A 112 15.97 19.44 -6.75
N LYS A 113 16.71 20.44 -6.23
CA LYS A 113 16.11 21.62 -5.59
C LYS A 113 15.25 22.44 -6.55
N ASP A 114 15.73 22.69 -7.76
CA ASP A 114 15.04 23.49 -8.76
C ASP A 114 13.75 22.79 -9.21
N PHE A 115 13.84 21.47 -9.38
CA PHE A 115 12.65 20.65 -9.67
C PHE A 115 11.62 20.74 -8.55
N ILE A 116 12.02 20.53 -7.29
CA ILE A 116 11.11 20.63 -6.13
C ILE A 116 10.47 22.01 -6.04
N GLN A 117 11.25 23.07 -6.21
CA GLN A 117 10.74 24.43 -6.13
C GLN A 117 9.67 24.69 -7.19
N PHE A 118 9.93 24.25 -8.42
CA PHE A 118 8.99 24.34 -9.53
C PHE A 118 7.74 23.48 -9.31
N SER A 119 7.90 22.22 -8.88
CA SER A 119 6.79 21.27 -8.76
C SER A 119 5.89 21.48 -7.55
N THR A 120 6.30 22.29 -6.58
CA THR A 120 5.56 22.50 -5.31
C THR A 120 5.15 23.95 -5.06
N GLU A 121 5.23 24.80 -6.10
CA GLU A 121 4.86 26.22 -6.04
C GLU A 121 3.42 26.39 -5.48
N ASP A 122 2.47 25.65 -6.06
CA ASP A 122 1.04 25.75 -5.71
C ASP A 122 0.58 24.81 -4.57
N ILE A 123 1.43 23.88 -4.10
CA ILE A 123 1.03 22.84 -3.13
C ILE A 123 1.16 23.35 -1.69
N SER A 124 0.11 23.31 -0.88
CA SER A 124 0.20 23.83 0.49
C SER A 124 1.14 23.01 1.39
N LYS A 125 1.72 23.63 2.44
CA LYS A 125 2.50 22.88 3.45
C LYS A 125 1.67 21.80 4.13
N PHE A 126 0.37 22.05 4.28
CA PHE A 126 -0.56 21.08 4.84
C PHE A 126 -0.69 19.86 3.92
N GLU A 127 -0.89 20.07 2.61
CA GLU A 127 -0.94 18.98 1.62
C GLU A 127 0.34 18.16 1.61
N LEU A 128 1.52 18.79 1.59
CA LEU A 128 2.79 18.06 1.65
C LEU A 128 2.93 17.22 2.93
N SER A 129 2.47 17.74 4.07
CA SER A 129 2.46 17.00 5.34
C SER A 129 1.48 15.82 5.29
N MET A 130 0.32 16.03 4.67
CA MET A 130 -0.68 15.00 4.45
C MET A 130 -0.21 13.91 3.49
N ASP A 131 0.61 14.26 2.50
CA ASP A 131 1.20 13.27 1.61
C ASP A 131 2.21 12.39 2.36
N ILE A 132 3.08 12.95 3.20
CA ILE A 132 3.97 12.16 4.10
C ILE A 132 3.15 11.23 4.99
N TYR A 133 2.14 11.77 5.68
CA TYR A 133 1.23 11.00 6.52
C TYR A 133 0.56 9.86 5.73
N SER A 134 0.08 10.15 4.52
CA SER A 134 -0.62 9.18 3.70
C SER A 134 0.30 8.07 3.21
N THR A 135 1.52 8.41 2.77
CA THR A 135 2.51 7.46 2.25
C THR A 135 3.05 6.54 3.35
N MET A 136 3.34 7.09 4.53
CA MET A 136 3.78 6.28 5.68
C MET A 136 2.64 5.42 6.22
N GLY A 137 1.44 6.00 6.34
CA GLY A 137 0.26 5.29 6.80
C GLY A 137 -0.10 4.13 5.88
N ALA A 138 -0.12 4.34 4.56
CA ALA A 138 -0.39 3.28 3.59
C ALA A 138 0.59 2.11 3.77
N ALA A 139 1.89 2.38 3.85
CA ALA A 139 2.89 1.35 4.10
C ALA A 139 2.63 0.54 5.39
N ILE A 140 2.20 1.19 6.46
CA ILE A 140 1.91 0.50 7.73
C ILE A 140 0.62 -0.32 7.64
N PHE A 141 -0.49 0.32 7.23
CA PHE A 141 -1.81 -0.29 7.24
C PHE A 141 -1.96 -1.39 6.19
N GLU A 142 -1.30 -1.25 5.03
CA GLU A 142 -1.30 -2.30 4.02
C GLU A 142 -0.56 -3.55 4.50
N GLU A 143 0.61 -3.42 5.12
CA GLU A 143 1.30 -4.59 5.66
C GLU A 143 0.51 -5.25 6.80
N LEU A 144 -0.15 -4.45 7.66
CA LEU A 144 -1.05 -4.97 8.69
C LEU A 144 -2.22 -5.77 8.10
N PHE A 145 -2.84 -5.31 7.01
CA PHE A 145 -3.92 -6.04 6.35
C PHE A 145 -3.39 -7.26 5.58
N PHE A 146 -2.49 -7.04 4.62
CA PHE A 146 -2.10 -8.06 3.66
C PHE A 146 -1.16 -9.11 4.26
N ARG A 147 -0.29 -8.75 5.20
CA ARG A 147 0.61 -9.74 5.84
C ARG A 147 0.04 -10.20 7.16
N TYR A 148 -0.17 -9.29 8.10
CA TYR A 148 -0.58 -9.71 9.43
C TYR A 148 -1.97 -10.35 9.42
N TYR A 149 -3.03 -9.65 8.97
CA TYR A 149 -4.39 -10.21 9.04
C TYR A 149 -4.57 -11.45 8.16
N ILE A 150 -4.20 -11.37 6.87
CA ILE A 150 -4.39 -12.50 5.92
C ILE A 150 -3.52 -13.71 6.31
N LEU A 151 -2.22 -13.54 6.57
CA LEU A 151 -1.35 -14.71 6.80
C LEU A 151 -1.52 -15.32 8.19
N SER A 152 -2.03 -14.57 9.17
CA SER A 152 -2.42 -15.12 10.48
C SER A 152 -3.80 -15.79 10.46
N PHE A 153 -4.53 -15.76 9.35
CA PHE A 153 -5.89 -16.29 9.27
C PHE A 153 -5.97 -17.79 9.55
N SER A 154 -5.01 -18.58 9.03
CA SER A 154 -4.93 -20.01 9.31
C SER A 154 -3.50 -20.54 9.12
N LYS A 155 -3.04 -21.37 10.07
CA LYS A 155 -1.76 -22.08 9.92
C LYS A 155 -1.83 -23.22 8.89
N THR A 156 -3.02 -23.81 8.71
CA THR A 156 -3.25 -24.95 7.81
C THR A 156 -3.07 -24.57 6.34
N TYR A 157 -3.55 -23.38 5.96
CA TYR A 157 -3.60 -22.94 4.55
C TYR A 157 -2.51 -21.95 4.19
N ARG A 158 -1.30 -22.08 4.79
CA ARG A 158 -0.27 -21.04 4.73
C ARG A 158 0.14 -20.67 3.29
N ILE A 159 0.31 -21.66 2.41
CA ILE A 159 0.68 -21.43 0.99
C ILE A 159 -0.47 -20.71 0.25
N SER A 160 -1.70 -21.17 0.44
CA SER A 160 -2.91 -20.56 -0.11
C SER A 160 -3.07 -19.11 0.33
N LEU A 161 -2.78 -18.80 1.60
CA LEU A 161 -2.83 -17.44 2.15
C LEU A 161 -1.69 -16.55 1.63
N VAL A 162 -0.49 -17.09 1.38
CA VAL A 162 0.59 -16.34 0.71
C VAL A 162 0.17 -15.96 -0.70
N LEU A 163 -0.35 -16.91 -1.48
CA LEU A 163 -0.83 -16.63 -2.84
C LEU A 163 -1.95 -15.60 -2.82
N LEU A 164 -2.93 -15.76 -1.92
CA LEU A 164 -4.02 -14.79 -1.74
C LEU A 164 -3.50 -13.40 -1.39
N SER A 165 -2.62 -13.31 -0.38
CA SER A 165 -2.01 -12.05 0.04
C SER A 165 -1.31 -11.34 -1.13
N CYS A 166 -0.56 -12.07 -1.96
CA CYS A 166 0.10 -11.49 -3.13
C CYS A 166 -0.85 -11.04 -4.23
N VAL A 167 -1.87 -11.85 -4.55
CA VAL A 167 -2.86 -11.49 -5.57
C VAL A 167 -3.68 -10.28 -5.11
N LEU A 168 -4.12 -10.24 -3.86
CA LEU A 168 -4.92 -9.13 -3.34
C LEU A 168 -4.10 -7.85 -3.18
N PHE A 169 -2.85 -7.93 -2.73
CA PHE A 169 -1.94 -6.78 -2.65
C PHE A 169 -1.71 -6.17 -4.04
N LEU A 170 -1.37 -7.01 -5.03
CA LEU A 170 -1.21 -6.58 -6.42
C LEU A 170 -2.51 -5.96 -6.97
N SER A 171 -3.64 -6.61 -6.72
CA SER A 171 -4.95 -6.15 -7.22
C SER A 171 -5.35 -4.82 -6.59
N ALA A 172 -5.10 -4.62 -5.29
CA ALA A 172 -5.35 -3.34 -4.63
C ALA A 172 -4.57 -2.23 -5.31
N HIS A 173 -3.29 -2.46 -5.60
CA HIS A 173 -2.42 -1.50 -6.29
C HIS A 173 -2.84 -1.23 -7.74
N ALA A 174 -3.10 -2.29 -8.52
CA ALA A 174 -3.43 -2.20 -9.94
C ALA A 174 -4.85 -1.68 -10.21
N SER A 175 -5.77 -1.82 -9.25
CA SER A 175 -7.13 -1.29 -9.33
C SER A 175 -7.29 0.10 -8.70
N THR A 176 -6.24 0.64 -8.07
CA THR A 176 -6.30 2.00 -7.51
C THR A 176 -6.66 2.99 -8.60
N LYS A 177 -7.67 3.82 -8.33
CA LYS A 177 -8.06 4.90 -9.26
C LYS A 177 -7.08 6.06 -9.26
N TRP A 178 -6.05 5.99 -8.42
CA TRP A 178 -5.11 7.08 -8.14
C TRP A 178 -3.88 7.07 -9.05
N ASN A 179 -3.56 5.91 -9.63
CA ASN A 179 -2.37 5.73 -10.44
C ASN A 179 -2.64 5.87 -11.94
N GLU A 180 -1.57 6.18 -12.67
CA GLU A 180 -1.52 5.98 -14.12
C GLU A 180 -1.65 4.49 -14.45
N ARG A 181 -1.84 4.17 -15.74
CA ARG A 181 -1.99 2.78 -16.17
C ARG A 181 -0.74 1.97 -15.79
N PHE A 182 -0.92 0.94 -14.98
CA PHE A 182 0.12 -0.02 -14.62
C PHE A 182 0.81 -0.57 -15.87
N LYS A 183 2.14 -0.50 -15.90
CA LYS A 183 2.99 -1.17 -16.88
C LYS A 183 3.33 -2.57 -16.37
N ILE A 184 3.77 -3.44 -17.26
CA ILE A 184 4.19 -4.81 -16.91
C ILE A 184 5.24 -4.84 -15.77
N TYR A 185 6.14 -3.87 -15.78
CA TYR A 185 7.14 -3.70 -14.73
C TYR A 185 6.50 -3.47 -13.35
N ASP A 186 5.45 -2.66 -13.27
CA ASP A 186 4.76 -2.36 -12.01
C ASP A 186 4.10 -3.63 -11.45
N TYR A 187 3.47 -4.45 -12.30
CA TYR A 187 2.91 -5.74 -11.88
C TYR A 187 3.99 -6.67 -11.28
N LEU A 188 5.15 -6.77 -11.95
CA LEU A 188 6.25 -7.62 -11.49
C LEU A 188 6.86 -7.11 -10.17
N VAL A 189 7.04 -5.79 -10.04
CA VAL A 189 7.52 -5.17 -8.81
C VAL A 189 6.55 -5.42 -7.67
N GLN A 190 5.26 -5.12 -7.85
CA GLN A 190 4.26 -5.28 -6.78
C GLN A 190 4.09 -6.74 -6.35
N PHE A 191 4.08 -7.67 -7.31
CA PHE A 191 3.98 -9.09 -7.00
C PHE A 191 5.23 -9.62 -6.27
N SER A 192 6.43 -9.30 -6.78
CA SER A 192 7.69 -9.73 -6.14
C SER A 192 7.88 -9.10 -4.76
N PHE A 193 7.55 -7.81 -4.62
CA PHE A 193 7.58 -7.07 -3.36
C PHE A 193 6.68 -7.77 -2.33
N SER A 194 5.47 -8.14 -2.76
CA SER A 194 4.53 -8.85 -1.91
C SER A 194 5.04 -10.23 -1.48
N CYS A 195 5.63 -10.99 -2.38
CA CYS A 195 6.21 -12.30 -2.05
C CYS A 195 7.32 -12.18 -0.99
N LEU A 196 8.24 -11.22 -1.15
CA LEU A 196 9.33 -10.99 -0.19
C LEU A 196 8.80 -10.48 1.15
N SER A 197 7.80 -9.60 1.15
CA SER A 197 7.17 -9.15 2.39
C SER A 197 6.45 -10.31 3.12
N CYS A 198 5.75 -11.20 2.40
CA CYS A 198 5.19 -12.43 2.96
C CYS A 198 6.28 -13.30 3.62
N PHE A 199 7.42 -13.47 2.95
CA PHE A 199 8.55 -14.24 3.47
C PHE A 199 9.15 -13.62 4.75
N LEU A 200 9.36 -12.30 4.75
CA LEU A 200 9.83 -11.56 5.93
C LEU A 200 8.91 -11.77 7.13
N TYR A 201 7.59 -11.61 6.95
CA TYR A 201 6.62 -11.83 8.01
C TYR A 201 6.64 -13.29 8.52
N ILE A 202 6.68 -14.24 7.60
CA ILE A 202 6.63 -15.68 7.91
C ILE A 202 7.83 -16.15 8.73
N LEU A 203 9.03 -15.69 8.36
CA LEU A 203 10.27 -16.09 9.01
C LEU A 203 10.50 -15.36 10.34
N SER A 204 10.33 -14.04 10.34
CA SER A 204 10.56 -13.22 11.54
C SER A 204 9.47 -13.39 12.60
N ARG A 205 8.29 -13.88 12.19
CA ARG A 205 7.06 -13.88 13.01
C ARG A 205 6.71 -12.48 13.54
N SER A 206 7.14 -11.44 12.81
CA SER A 206 6.93 -10.04 13.14
C SER A 206 6.46 -9.29 11.90
N ILE A 207 5.57 -8.32 12.10
CA ILE A 207 5.13 -7.42 11.02
C ILE A 207 6.14 -6.30 10.75
N LEU A 208 7.04 -6.02 11.71
CA LEU A 208 7.97 -4.89 11.60
C LEU A 208 8.90 -4.96 10.39
N PRO A 209 9.55 -6.10 10.05
CA PRO A 209 10.41 -6.17 8.88
C PRO A 209 9.70 -5.82 7.57
N SER A 210 8.45 -6.28 7.41
CA SER A 210 7.59 -5.97 6.27
C SER A 210 7.23 -4.49 6.20
N ILE A 211 6.82 -3.89 7.32
CA ILE A 211 6.53 -2.44 7.41
C ILE A 211 7.78 -1.63 7.06
N ILE A 212 8.94 -2.00 7.60
CA ILE A 212 10.20 -1.29 7.36
C ILE A 212 10.61 -1.41 5.88
N MET A 213 10.53 -2.61 5.29
CA MET A 213 10.76 -2.79 3.86
C MET A 213 9.88 -1.86 3.02
N HIS A 214 8.59 -1.75 3.35
CA HIS A 214 7.65 -0.88 2.66
C HIS A 214 7.95 0.62 2.88
N LEU A 215 8.26 1.04 4.10
CA LEU A 215 8.65 2.42 4.38
C LEU A 215 9.92 2.84 3.62
N PHE A 216 10.90 1.95 3.49
CA PHE A 216 12.10 2.21 2.69
C PHE A 216 11.82 2.19 1.19
N TYR A 217 10.92 1.32 0.72
CA TYR A 217 10.43 1.36 -0.66
C TYR A 217 9.80 2.73 -0.98
N ASN A 218 8.94 3.23 -0.10
CA ASN A 218 8.30 4.54 -0.21
C ASN A 218 9.21 5.73 0.17
N GLY A 219 10.43 5.44 0.61
CA GLY A 219 11.39 6.41 1.14
C GLY A 219 11.66 7.60 0.22
N PRO A 220 11.85 7.43 -1.10
CA PRO A 220 12.07 8.55 -2.00
C PRO A 220 10.92 9.57 -2.02
N THR A 221 9.67 9.09 -2.06
CA THR A 221 8.48 9.97 -2.04
C THR A 221 8.37 10.71 -0.71
N ILE A 222 8.61 10.01 0.40
CA ILE A 222 8.65 10.63 1.74
C ILE A 222 9.74 11.72 1.78
N LEU A 223 10.95 11.41 1.31
CA LEU A 223 12.08 12.33 1.31
C LEU A 223 11.82 13.55 0.41
N TYR A 224 11.19 13.36 -0.75
CA TYR A 224 10.77 14.44 -1.62
C TYR A 224 9.83 15.42 -0.90
N ASN A 225 8.78 14.91 -0.25
CA ASN A 225 7.82 15.75 0.47
C ASN A 225 8.47 16.46 1.68
N VAL A 226 9.36 15.79 2.41
CA VAL A 226 10.13 16.40 3.52
C VAL A 226 11.02 17.55 3.01
N LYS A 227 11.75 17.35 1.91
CA LYS A 227 12.56 18.42 1.31
C LYS A 227 11.70 19.57 0.80
N SER A 228 10.55 19.27 0.21
CA SER A 228 9.58 20.26 -0.26
C SER A 228 9.08 21.15 0.88
N LEU A 229 8.75 20.56 2.03
CA LEU A 229 8.38 21.31 3.24
C LEU A 229 9.49 22.26 3.72
N LYS A 230 10.74 21.79 3.69
CA LYS A 230 11.90 22.59 4.10
C LYS A 230 12.10 23.79 3.18
N ILE A 231 12.12 23.58 1.86
CA ILE A 231 12.30 24.65 0.86
C ILE A 231 11.18 25.69 0.97
N LYS A 232 9.91 25.26 1.13
CA LYS A 232 8.78 26.17 1.34
C LYS A 232 8.82 26.88 2.71
N GLY A 233 9.63 26.37 3.64
CA GLY A 233 10.01 27.04 4.89
C GLY A 233 10.91 28.24 4.69
N GLU A 234 11.88 28.12 3.78
CA GLU A 234 12.94 29.10 3.52
C GLU A 234 12.47 30.27 2.62
N LEU A 235 11.36 30.11 1.89
CA LEU A 235 10.78 31.15 1.01
C LEU A 235 9.83 32.14 1.71
N LYS A 236 9.71 32.07 3.04
CA LYS A 236 8.92 32.99 3.86
C LYS A 236 9.81 34.01 4.56
#